data_AF-A0A6A0JNC7-F1
#
_entry.id   AF-A0A6A0JNC7-F1
#
_cell.length_a   1.000
_cell.length_b   1.000
_cell.length_c   1.000
_cell.angle_alpha   90.00
_cell.angle_beta   90.00
_cell.angle_gamma   90.00
#
_symmetry.space_group_name_H-M   'P 1'
#
loop_
_entity.id
_entity.type
_entity.pdbx_description
1 polymer ?
#
loop_
_entity_poly.entity_id
_entity_poly.type
_entity_poly.pdbx_seq_one_letter_code
_entity_poly.pdbx_strand_id
1 'polypeptide(L)'
;MAISIEIQWRILVCIVILLPLTFLTINCGFQNKDATDYRATDNTKPDLTADKALTDVIEIGHMTVGGDIGDLAPEFSGITNWINSSPLTLQELRGNVVLIDIWTYTCVNCIRTIPYIKEWYSRYQDQGLVIIGIHAPEFEFEKLTANVERSMIDLDISWPVAQDNNMKTWDSYGNMYWPAKYVLDKNGVVKYRHFGEGSYAETENAIRILLEDYGPNKIDYDNPLPVDQKVDLSFKQSVLPKVTPELYFGRRRNAGILLSGGTPYIVQEEYYLDQEQPVVLIVPDVLSSDKIYLNGEWQIEEENVTHSRDSTDSSDFVAIKYSSKTVNVVMSSSTPTLQKIWVTVNGDWLTDQNKGDDVLLESTGESYLWIDKPQMYKVINHGKYKKDMTLNLATDSMGSQFYAFTFGVYEEGP
;
A
#
# COMPACT_ATOMS: atom_id res chain seq x y z
N MET A 1 -19.52 -71.86 -24.22
CA MET A 1 -19.88 -71.97 -22.79
C MET A 1 -19.88 -70.56 -22.26
N ALA A 2 -21.06 -69.94 -22.22
CA ALA A 2 -21.28 -68.60 -21.69
C ALA A 2 -21.41 -68.69 -20.16
N ILE A 3 -20.98 -67.66 -19.43
CA ILE A 3 -21.65 -67.12 -18.24
C ILE A 3 -21.16 -65.67 -18.06
N SER A 4 -22.15 -64.79 -18.05
CA SER A 4 -22.15 -63.36 -17.71
C SER A 4 -22.09 -63.17 -16.18
N ILE A 5 -21.76 -61.95 -15.71
CA ILE A 5 -22.33 -61.20 -14.54
C ILE A 5 -21.30 -60.09 -14.19
N GLU A 6 -21.50 -58.85 -14.66
CA GLU A 6 -22.31 -57.74 -14.11
C GLU A 6 -21.56 -56.87 -13.08
N ILE A 7 -21.43 -55.59 -13.47
CA ILE A 7 -20.76 -54.48 -12.80
C ILE A 7 -21.81 -53.73 -11.96
N GLN A 8 -21.52 -53.42 -10.69
CA GLN A 8 -22.33 -52.47 -9.92
C GLN A 8 -21.53 -51.22 -9.54
N TRP A 9 -21.96 -50.10 -10.11
CA TRP A 9 -21.64 -48.73 -9.69
C TRP A 9 -22.54 -48.32 -8.52
N ARG A 10 -21.98 -47.70 -7.49
CA ARG A 10 -22.75 -46.97 -6.46
C ARG A 10 -22.48 -45.47 -6.60
N ILE A 11 -23.47 -44.77 -7.16
CA ILE A 11 -23.59 -43.30 -7.16
C ILE A 11 -24.40 -42.93 -5.91
N LEU A 12 -23.86 -42.06 -5.05
CA LEU A 12 -24.59 -41.44 -3.96
C LEU A 12 -25.14 -40.10 -4.46
N VAL A 13 -26.46 -40.00 -4.65
CA VAL A 13 -27.17 -38.76 -4.97
C VAL A 13 -27.75 -38.21 -3.67
N CYS A 14 -27.27 -37.06 -3.20
CA CYS A 14 -27.93 -36.28 -2.16
C CYS A 14 -28.87 -35.26 -2.81
N ILE A 15 -30.17 -35.50 -2.67
CA ILE A 15 -31.25 -34.61 -3.10
C ILE A 15 -31.50 -33.58 -2.00
N VAL A 16 -31.26 -32.30 -2.26
CA VAL A 16 -31.78 -31.17 -1.47
C VAL A 16 -32.86 -30.49 -2.30
N ILE A 17 -34.10 -30.56 -1.81
CA ILE A 17 -35.29 -29.98 -2.44
C ILE A 17 -35.36 -28.49 -2.11
N LEU A 18 -35.32 -27.65 -3.14
CA LEU A 18 -35.68 -26.23 -3.14
C LEU A 18 -37.21 -26.08 -3.14
N LEU A 19 -37.75 -25.27 -2.21
CA LEU A 19 -39.13 -24.75 -2.26
C LEU A 19 -39.08 -23.22 -2.32
N PRO A 20 -39.87 -22.55 -3.18
CA PRO A 20 -39.90 -21.10 -3.31
C PRO A 20 -40.93 -20.49 -2.36
N LEU A 21 -40.56 -19.43 -1.65
CA LEU A 21 -41.49 -18.58 -0.89
C LEU A 21 -41.66 -17.25 -1.63
N THR A 22 -42.85 -17.07 -2.20
CA THR A 22 -43.32 -15.88 -2.89
C THR A 22 -43.79 -14.79 -1.93
N PHE A 23 -43.52 -13.55 -2.32
CA PHE A 23 -43.97 -12.27 -1.76
C PHE A 23 -45.47 -12.21 -1.43
N LEU A 24 -45.80 -11.56 -0.31
CA LEU A 24 -47.07 -10.82 -0.15
C LEU A 24 -46.83 -9.54 0.67
N THR A 25 -47.02 -8.39 0.03
CA THR A 25 -47.09 -7.06 0.65
C THR A 25 -48.49 -6.82 1.20
N ILE A 26 -48.62 -6.41 2.47
CA ILE A 26 -49.81 -5.68 2.95
C ILE A 26 -49.34 -4.53 3.84
N ASN A 27 -49.55 -3.33 3.32
CA ASN A 27 -49.55 -2.06 4.04
C ASN A 27 -50.97 -1.83 4.58
N CYS A 28 -51.12 -1.59 5.88
CA CYS A 28 -52.31 -0.94 6.45
C CYS A 28 -51.97 -0.46 7.87
N GLY A 29 -51.86 0.86 8.04
CA GLY A 29 -51.71 1.49 9.36
C GLY A 29 -53.01 1.52 10.15
N PHE A 30 -52.92 1.76 11.46
CA PHE A 30 -53.99 2.39 12.25
C PHE A 30 -53.41 3.00 13.54
N GLN A 31 -54.13 4.03 14.00
CA GLN A 31 -53.76 5.08 14.94
C GLN A 31 -53.77 4.71 16.43
N ASN A 32 -53.07 5.56 17.19
CA ASN A 32 -53.17 5.88 18.62
C ASN A 32 -54.54 5.66 19.31
N LYS A 33 -54.45 5.18 20.57
CA LYS A 33 -55.20 5.52 21.80
C LYS A 33 -54.68 4.56 22.89
N ASP A 34 -54.21 4.98 24.05
CA ASP A 34 -54.98 5.62 25.12
C ASP A 34 -54.08 6.41 26.09
N ALA A 35 -54.65 7.50 26.61
CA ALA A 35 -54.14 8.30 27.71
C ALA A 35 -54.87 7.93 29.00
N THR A 36 -54.15 7.86 30.13
CA THR A 36 -54.73 8.03 31.47
C THR A 36 -53.75 8.76 32.41
N ASP A 37 -54.11 10.02 32.64
CA ASP A 37 -54.00 10.88 33.82
C ASP A 37 -53.45 10.24 35.12
N TYR A 38 -52.42 10.87 35.72
CA TYR A 38 -52.22 10.88 37.17
C TYR A 38 -51.67 12.24 37.63
N ARG A 39 -52.36 12.79 38.63
CA ARG A 39 -52.26 14.15 39.18
C ARG A 39 -50.98 14.45 39.96
N ALA A 40 -50.66 15.74 39.98
CA ALA A 40 -49.60 16.39 40.75
C ALA A 40 -49.91 16.57 42.24
N THR A 41 -48.88 16.41 43.07
CA THR A 41 -48.54 17.08 44.35
C THR A 41 -47.02 16.86 44.50
N ASP A 42 -46.12 17.80 44.80
CA ASP A 42 -46.09 18.75 45.91
C ASP A 42 -44.87 19.69 45.71
N ASN A 43 -44.96 20.89 46.27
CA ASN A 43 -43.97 21.96 46.21
C ASN A 43 -42.83 21.75 47.19
N THR A 44 -41.59 21.74 46.71
CA THR A 44 -40.46 22.30 47.47
C THR A 44 -39.54 23.09 46.53
N LYS A 45 -39.40 24.40 46.78
CA LYS A 45 -38.30 25.22 46.25
C LYS A 45 -37.11 25.08 47.20
N PRO A 46 -35.89 24.90 46.68
CA PRO A 46 -34.86 25.94 46.76
C PRO A 46 -34.05 25.97 45.43
N ASP A 47 -33.27 26.95 45.00
CA ASP A 47 -32.73 28.22 45.49
C ASP A 47 -32.35 28.99 44.20
N LEU A 48 -32.49 30.32 44.19
CA LEU A 48 -32.29 31.19 43.02
C LEU A 48 -31.01 32.03 43.17
N THR A 49 -29.86 31.42 43.46
CA THR A 49 -28.58 32.14 43.41
C THR A 49 -27.41 31.19 43.15
N ALA A 50 -27.20 30.81 41.88
CA ALA A 50 -25.90 30.51 41.26
C ALA A 50 -26.12 29.68 39.99
N ASP A 51 -26.51 30.31 38.86
CA ASP A 51 -26.06 29.83 37.54
C ASP A 51 -26.43 30.79 36.39
N LYS A 52 -26.10 32.07 36.54
CA LYS A 52 -26.20 33.05 35.44
C LYS A 52 -24.84 33.39 34.83
N ALA A 53 -23.91 32.45 34.91
CA ALA A 53 -22.59 32.50 34.25
C ALA A 53 -22.28 31.22 33.46
N LEU A 54 -23.28 30.39 33.17
CA LEU A 54 -23.14 29.17 32.38
C LEU A 54 -24.15 29.11 31.23
N THR A 55 -24.35 30.23 30.55
CA THR A 55 -25.22 30.31 29.36
C THR A 55 -24.56 31.02 28.17
N ASP A 56 -23.25 31.22 28.22
CA ASP A 56 -22.45 31.34 27.00
C ASP A 56 -22.01 29.93 26.58
N VAL A 57 -23.01 29.10 26.28
CA VAL A 57 -22.83 27.94 25.42
C VAL A 57 -22.68 28.52 24.02
N ILE A 58 -21.45 28.91 23.68
CA ILE A 58 -21.04 28.98 22.29
C ILE A 58 -21.22 27.54 21.77
N GLU A 59 -22.07 27.36 20.77
CA GLU A 59 -22.07 26.17 19.92
C GLU A 59 -20.66 26.04 19.30
N ILE A 60 -19.71 25.47 20.05
CA ILE A 60 -18.56 24.81 19.45
C ILE A 60 -19.16 23.52 18.91
N GLY A 61 -19.54 23.55 17.63
CA GLY A 61 -20.00 22.36 16.93
C GLY A 61 -19.06 21.19 17.26
N HIS A 62 -19.63 20.04 17.62
CA HIS A 62 -18.88 18.85 17.98
C HIS A 62 -17.89 18.52 16.85
N MET A 63 -16.60 18.87 17.02
CA MET A 63 -15.55 18.40 16.12
C MET A 63 -15.42 16.89 16.28
N THR A 64 -15.53 16.18 15.17
CA THR A 64 -15.28 14.75 15.07
C THR A 64 -13.77 14.48 15.13
N VAL A 65 -13.39 13.28 15.57
CA VAL A 65 -12.00 12.81 15.56
C VAL A 65 -11.84 11.83 14.41
N GLY A 66 -10.92 12.11 13.50
CA GLY A 66 -10.77 11.34 12.27
C GLY A 66 -9.81 11.96 11.27
N GLY A 67 -9.57 11.26 10.17
CA GLY A 67 -8.71 11.73 9.10
C GLY A 67 -9.44 12.59 8.04
N ASP A 68 -10.72 12.93 8.22
CA ASP A 68 -11.45 13.76 7.26
C ASP A 68 -11.15 15.26 7.47
N ILE A 69 -11.27 16.05 6.40
CA ILE A 69 -11.03 17.49 6.46
C ILE A 69 -12.07 18.13 7.40
N GLY A 70 -11.59 18.88 8.39
CA GLY A 70 -12.41 19.49 9.45
C GLY A 70 -12.39 18.73 10.76
N ASP A 71 -11.92 17.47 10.77
CA ASP A 71 -11.79 16.68 11.99
C ASP A 71 -10.58 17.11 12.82
N LEU A 72 -10.66 16.86 14.12
CA LEU A 72 -9.48 16.80 14.97
C LEU A 72 -8.71 15.52 14.63
N ALA A 73 -7.43 15.66 14.30
CA ALA A 73 -6.60 14.52 13.94
C ALA A 73 -6.50 13.52 15.12
N PRO A 74 -6.66 12.20 14.87
CA PRO A 74 -6.47 11.17 15.89
C PRO A 74 -5.03 11.16 16.39
N GLU A 75 -4.84 10.88 17.68
CA GLU A 75 -3.50 10.72 18.26
C GLU A 75 -2.76 9.52 17.64
N PHE A 76 -1.43 9.59 17.63
CA PHE A 76 -0.58 8.46 17.22
C PHE A 76 -0.74 7.31 18.22
N SER A 77 -1.38 6.23 17.77
CA SER A 77 -1.73 5.09 18.62
C SER A 77 -1.03 3.82 18.14
N GLY A 78 -0.67 2.96 19.07
CA GLY A 78 -0.03 1.67 18.75
C GLY A 78 1.39 1.77 18.17
N ILE A 79 2.03 2.95 18.26
CA ILE A 79 3.40 3.15 17.77
C ILE A 79 4.37 2.27 18.54
N THR A 80 5.08 1.42 17.81
CA THR A 80 6.03 0.46 18.40
C THR A 80 7.42 1.04 18.58
N ASN A 81 7.79 2.04 17.77
CA ASN A 81 9.07 2.73 17.88
C ASN A 81 9.02 4.13 17.24
N TRP A 82 9.89 5.02 17.71
CA TRP A 82 10.17 6.31 17.08
C TRP A 82 11.62 6.35 16.62
N ILE A 83 11.84 6.82 15.39
CA ILE A 83 13.14 6.96 14.75
C ILE A 83 13.34 8.46 14.45
N ASN A 84 14.57 8.96 14.59
CA ASN A 84 14.95 10.38 14.48
C ASN A 84 14.33 11.31 15.55
N SER A 85 13.57 10.80 16.53
CA SER A 85 13.07 11.58 17.67
C SER A 85 12.73 10.71 18.88
N SER A 86 12.56 11.34 20.04
CA SER A 86 11.73 10.75 21.11
C SER A 86 10.25 10.71 20.68
N PRO A 87 9.40 9.93 21.38
CA PRO A 87 7.96 9.92 21.11
C PRO A 87 7.36 11.33 21.13
N LEU A 88 6.52 11.63 20.14
CA LEU A 88 5.77 12.88 20.03
C LEU A 88 4.27 12.61 20.14
N THR A 89 3.54 13.59 20.63
CA THR A 89 2.07 13.60 20.68
C THR A 89 1.51 14.78 19.89
N LEU A 90 0.29 14.66 19.36
CA LEU A 90 -0.37 15.78 18.70
C LEU A 90 -0.60 16.97 19.64
N GLN A 91 -0.69 16.73 20.95
CA GLN A 91 -0.78 17.79 21.95
C GLN A 91 0.51 18.61 22.04
N GLU A 92 1.68 17.96 22.05
CA GLU A 92 2.99 18.64 22.04
C GLU A 92 3.25 19.38 20.74
N LEU A 93 2.66 18.91 19.63
CA LEU A 93 2.80 19.54 18.32
C LEU A 93 1.89 20.75 18.11
N ARG A 94 0.98 21.05 19.04
CA ARG A 94 0.12 22.26 18.98
C ARG A 94 0.97 23.52 18.83
N GLY A 95 0.50 24.46 18.00
CA GLY A 95 1.25 25.65 17.62
C GLY A 95 2.07 25.48 16.32
N ASN A 96 2.28 24.26 15.85
CA ASN A 96 2.95 23.96 14.58
C ASN A 96 1.94 23.50 13.52
N VAL A 97 2.24 23.79 12.25
CA VAL A 97 1.60 23.09 11.14
C VAL A 97 2.23 21.70 11.08
N VAL A 98 1.41 20.65 10.97
CA VAL A 98 1.93 19.27 10.96
C VAL A 98 1.60 18.60 9.64
N LEU A 99 2.61 18.09 8.94
CA LEU A 99 2.42 17.16 7.83
C LEU A 99 2.60 15.74 8.35
N ILE A 100 1.54 14.93 8.28
CA ILE A 100 1.60 13.50 8.50
C ILE A 100 1.74 12.82 7.15
N ASP A 101 2.82 12.07 6.98
CA ASP A 101 3.12 11.27 5.79
C ASP A 101 3.02 9.78 6.11
N ILE A 102 1.97 9.11 5.64
CA ILE A 102 1.83 7.66 5.78
C ILE A 102 2.52 6.98 4.61
N TRP A 103 3.51 6.14 4.90
CA TRP A 103 4.40 5.54 3.90
C TRP A 103 4.88 4.14 4.33
N THR A 104 5.48 3.41 3.38
CA THR A 104 6.30 2.22 3.63
C THR A 104 7.51 2.24 2.70
N TYR A 105 8.63 1.62 3.09
CA TYR A 105 9.91 1.83 2.39
C TYR A 105 10.08 1.02 1.10
N THR A 106 9.29 -0.03 0.85
CA THR A 106 9.34 -0.76 -0.43
C THR A 106 8.31 -0.26 -1.46
N CYS A 107 7.45 0.68 -1.07
CA CYS A 107 6.42 1.28 -1.93
C CYS A 107 7.03 2.28 -2.92
N VAL A 108 7.04 1.94 -4.22
CA VAL A 108 7.60 2.80 -5.28
C VAL A 108 6.94 4.18 -5.32
N ASN A 109 5.62 4.23 -5.12
CA ASN A 109 4.85 5.48 -5.11
C ASN A 109 5.29 6.38 -3.94
N CYS A 110 5.59 5.79 -2.79
CA CYS A 110 6.05 6.47 -1.59
C CYS A 110 7.44 7.05 -1.82
N ILE A 111 8.37 6.23 -2.34
CA ILE A 111 9.74 6.63 -2.66
C ILE A 111 9.76 7.84 -3.59
N ARG A 112 8.88 7.87 -4.60
CA ARG A 112 8.78 9.00 -5.55
C ARG A 112 8.27 10.30 -4.92
N THR A 113 7.62 10.26 -3.76
CA THR A 113 7.23 11.48 -3.02
C THR A 113 8.34 12.08 -2.16
N ILE A 114 9.34 11.28 -1.77
CA ILE A 114 10.37 11.68 -0.79
C ILE A 114 11.13 12.96 -1.20
N PRO A 115 11.53 13.18 -2.47
CA PRO A 115 12.20 14.41 -2.87
C PRO A 115 11.40 15.69 -2.52
N TYR A 116 10.08 15.66 -2.72
CA TYR A 116 9.21 16.80 -2.37
C TYR A 116 9.11 17.01 -0.86
N ILE A 117 9.03 15.92 -0.09
CA ILE A 117 8.98 15.99 1.37
C ILE A 117 10.29 16.55 1.93
N LYS A 118 11.44 16.18 1.37
CA LYS A 118 12.75 16.77 1.71
C LYS A 118 12.79 18.27 1.45
N GLU A 119 12.26 18.69 0.31
CA GLU A 119 12.18 20.10 -0.07
C GLU A 119 11.31 20.89 0.93
N TRP A 120 10.15 20.35 1.30
CA TRP A 120 9.28 20.95 2.32
C TRP A 120 9.93 20.97 3.70
N TYR A 121 10.59 19.88 4.10
CA TYR A 121 11.30 19.80 5.37
C TYR A 121 12.39 20.87 5.44
N SER A 122 13.25 20.94 4.42
CA SER A 122 14.33 21.91 4.35
C SER A 122 13.84 23.36 4.34
N ARG A 123 12.72 23.65 3.66
CA ARG A 123 12.21 25.03 3.53
C ARG A 123 11.46 25.51 4.75
N TYR A 124 10.64 24.65 5.35
CA TYR A 124 9.58 25.08 6.26
C TYR A 124 9.79 24.64 7.71
N GLN A 125 10.76 23.77 8.01
CA GLN A 125 10.99 23.32 9.39
C GLN A 125 11.24 24.48 10.36
N ASP A 126 12.05 25.46 9.97
CA ASP A 126 12.35 26.65 10.78
C ASP A 126 11.23 27.70 10.77
N GLN A 127 10.17 27.45 9.98
CA GLN A 127 9.02 28.33 9.83
C GLN A 127 7.78 27.81 10.56
N GLY A 128 7.89 26.67 11.25
CA GLY A 128 6.81 26.07 12.05
C GLY A 128 6.10 24.89 11.38
N LEU A 129 6.69 24.28 10.34
CA LEU A 129 6.26 22.98 9.84
C LEU A 129 6.95 21.85 10.61
N VAL A 130 6.19 20.89 11.10
CA VAL A 130 6.70 19.61 11.59
C VAL A 130 6.23 18.50 10.65
N ILE A 131 7.14 17.67 10.17
CA ILE A 131 6.82 16.49 9.36
C ILE A 131 6.96 15.24 10.23
N ILE A 132 5.92 14.40 10.27
CA ILE A 132 5.92 13.10 10.94
C ILE A 132 5.65 12.02 9.89
N GLY A 133 6.62 11.15 9.66
CA GLY A 133 6.43 9.96 8.83
C GLY A 133 5.79 8.84 9.63
N ILE A 134 4.59 8.40 9.28
CA ILE A 134 3.98 7.18 9.83
C ILE A 134 4.38 6.03 8.92
N HIS A 135 5.37 5.25 9.37
CA HIS A 135 5.78 4.04 8.67
C HIS A 135 4.78 2.93 9.01
N ALA A 136 3.85 2.68 8.07
CA ALA A 136 2.84 1.64 8.16
C ALA A 136 3.24 0.48 7.23
N PRO A 137 3.64 -0.69 7.75
CA PRO A 137 4.24 -1.75 6.94
C PRO A 137 3.23 -2.44 6.03
N GLU A 138 3.64 -2.69 4.80
CA GLU A 138 2.93 -3.51 3.82
C GLU A 138 3.26 -5.01 3.94
N PHE A 139 4.49 -5.31 4.38
CA PHE A 139 5.01 -6.66 4.61
C PHE A 139 5.59 -6.83 6.02
N GLU A 140 5.61 -8.08 6.54
CA GLU A 140 6.11 -8.38 7.88
C GLU A 140 7.57 -7.97 8.09
N PHE A 141 8.41 -8.10 7.06
CA PHE A 141 9.82 -7.69 7.17
C PHE A 141 9.99 -6.17 7.34
N GLU A 142 8.98 -5.37 7.00
CA GLU A 142 8.99 -3.91 7.17
C GLU A 142 8.68 -3.48 8.61
N LYS A 143 8.20 -4.40 9.47
CA LYS A 143 8.04 -4.16 10.91
C LYS A 143 9.38 -4.09 11.64
N LEU A 144 10.43 -4.70 11.09
CA LEU A 144 11.75 -4.74 11.70
C LEU A 144 12.39 -3.35 11.64
N THR A 145 12.57 -2.72 12.80
CA THR A 145 13.16 -1.38 12.94
C THR A 145 14.48 -1.23 12.18
N ALA A 146 15.38 -2.21 12.24
CA ALA A 146 16.66 -2.16 11.54
C ALA A 146 16.53 -2.05 10.01
N ASN A 147 15.47 -2.59 9.42
CA ASN A 147 15.21 -2.46 7.98
C ASN A 147 14.67 -1.07 7.65
N VAL A 148 13.81 -0.51 8.50
CA VAL A 148 13.28 0.85 8.35
C VAL A 148 14.41 1.87 8.49
N GLU A 149 15.27 1.75 9.51
CA GLU A 149 16.42 2.63 9.71
C GLU A 149 17.39 2.60 8.53
N ARG A 150 17.72 1.40 8.01
CA ARG A 150 18.56 1.28 6.81
C ARG A 150 17.94 2.00 5.62
N SER A 151 16.65 1.79 5.38
CA SER A 151 15.96 2.42 4.26
C SER A 151 15.85 3.93 4.43
N MET A 152 15.67 4.43 5.66
CA MET A 152 15.72 5.87 5.95
C MET A 152 17.09 6.48 5.66
N ILE A 153 18.19 5.76 5.91
CA ILE A 153 19.53 6.19 5.53
C ILE A 153 19.67 6.22 4.00
N ASP A 154 19.27 5.14 3.32
CA ASP A 154 19.36 5.03 1.85
C ASP A 154 18.51 6.11 1.14
N LEU A 155 17.37 6.46 1.73
CA LEU A 155 16.45 7.49 1.23
C LEU A 155 16.75 8.89 1.80
N ASP A 156 17.72 9.03 2.70
CA ASP A 156 18.12 10.26 3.39
C ASP A 156 16.92 11.00 4.03
N ILE A 157 16.16 10.25 4.84
CA ILE A 157 15.03 10.73 5.64
C ILE A 157 15.53 11.15 7.03
N SER A 158 15.41 12.44 7.34
CA SER A 158 15.90 13.04 8.59
C SER A 158 14.80 13.49 9.56
N TRP A 159 13.54 13.59 9.11
CA TRP A 159 12.43 13.96 9.98
C TRP A 159 11.99 12.81 10.90
N PRO A 160 11.24 13.10 11.98
CA PRO A 160 10.68 12.07 12.87
C PRO A 160 9.85 11.02 12.13
N VAL A 161 10.06 9.74 12.45
CA VAL A 161 9.29 8.62 11.92
C VAL A 161 8.72 7.77 13.06
N ALA A 162 7.42 7.52 13.04
CA ALA A 162 6.72 6.63 13.95
C ALA A 162 6.39 5.31 13.25
N GLN A 163 6.83 4.18 13.80
CA GLN A 163 6.52 2.85 13.27
C GLN A 163 5.15 2.37 13.76
N ASP A 164 4.17 2.28 12.86
CA ASP A 164 2.81 1.81 13.12
C ASP A 164 2.64 0.33 12.76
N ASN A 165 3.44 -0.54 13.39
CA ASN A 165 3.54 -1.96 13.03
C ASN A 165 2.22 -2.76 13.15
N ASN A 166 1.24 -2.22 13.87
CA ASN A 166 -0.08 -2.83 14.07
C ASN A 166 -1.21 -2.07 13.37
N MET A 167 -0.88 -1.13 12.48
CA MET A 167 -1.82 -0.33 11.66
C MET A 167 -2.85 0.45 12.49
N LYS A 168 -2.55 0.79 13.75
CA LYS A 168 -3.52 1.44 14.65
C LYS A 168 -3.69 2.91 14.34
N THR A 169 -2.61 3.60 13.98
CA THR A 169 -2.68 4.99 13.50
C THR A 169 -3.25 5.02 12.09
N TRP A 170 -2.88 4.08 11.23
CA TRP A 170 -3.49 3.91 9.91
C TRP A 170 -5.02 3.79 10.00
N ASP A 171 -5.51 2.88 10.85
CA ASP A 171 -6.94 2.61 11.02
C ASP A 171 -7.67 3.83 11.61
N SER A 172 -7.09 4.51 12.60
CA SER A 172 -7.74 5.65 13.27
C SER A 172 -7.92 6.85 12.34
N TYR A 173 -7.04 7.02 11.34
CA TYR A 173 -7.17 8.03 10.30
C TYR A 173 -8.12 7.62 9.17
N GLY A 174 -8.69 6.41 9.21
CA GLY A 174 -9.47 5.84 8.12
C GLY A 174 -8.66 5.74 6.82
N ASN A 175 -7.34 5.55 6.93
CA ASN A 175 -6.47 5.52 5.76
C ASN A 175 -6.68 4.25 4.95
N MET A 176 -6.43 4.35 3.63
CA MET A 176 -6.62 3.23 2.71
C MET A 176 -5.47 3.05 1.72
N TYR A 177 -4.50 3.98 1.66
CA TYR A 177 -3.51 4.02 0.61
C TYR A 177 -2.12 4.39 1.10
N TRP A 178 -1.12 3.88 0.37
CA TRP A 178 0.25 4.34 0.40
C TRP A 178 0.60 5.05 -0.92
N PRO A 179 1.25 6.24 -0.88
CA PRO A 179 1.37 7.12 0.27
C PRO A 179 0.04 7.84 0.58
N ALA A 180 -0.05 8.44 1.77
CA ALA A 180 -1.13 9.36 2.12
C ALA A 180 -0.57 10.55 2.91
N LYS A 181 -1.12 11.74 2.67
CA LYS A 181 -0.71 12.99 3.32
C LYS A 181 -1.88 13.63 4.04
N TYR A 182 -1.64 14.09 5.26
CA TYR A 182 -2.59 14.91 6.04
C TYR A 182 -1.86 16.16 6.54
N VAL A 183 -2.40 17.34 6.23
CA VAL A 183 -1.85 18.61 6.75
C VAL A 183 -2.78 19.13 7.83
N LEU A 184 -2.24 19.27 9.03
CA LEU A 184 -2.94 19.75 10.20
C LEU A 184 -2.60 21.21 10.46
N ASP A 185 -3.60 21.98 10.88
CA ASP A 185 -3.35 23.31 11.42
C ASP A 185 -2.70 23.26 12.82
N LYS A 186 -2.38 24.45 13.36
CA LYS A 186 -1.77 24.62 14.69
C LYS A 186 -2.63 24.11 15.85
N ASN A 187 -3.92 23.87 15.63
CA ASN A 187 -4.85 23.29 16.58
C ASN A 187 -5.03 21.78 16.38
N GLY A 188 -4.29 21.17 15.44
CA GLY A 188 -4.38 19.76 15.06
C GLY A 188 -5.61 19.37 14.28
N VAL A 189 -6.28 20.33 13.64
CA VAL A 189 -7.42 20.05 12.77
C VAL A 189 -6.91 19.72 11.37
N VAL A 190 -7.41 18.64 10.77
CA VAL A 190 -7.08 18.26 9.39
C VAL A 190 -7.62 19.32 8.43
N LYS A 191 -6.75 20.00 7.69
CA LYS A 191 -7.12 21.02 6.70
C LYS A 191 -6.95 20.57 5.26
N TYR A 192 -6.09 19.58 5.05
CA TYR A 192 -5.87 18.98 3.75
C TYR A 192 -5.58 17.48 3.89
N ARG A 193 -6.06 16.71 2.92
CA ARG A 193 -5.78 15.29 2.77
C ARG A 193 -5.53 14.94 1.31
N HIS A 194 -4.54 14.11 1.07
CA HIS A 194 -4.28 13.52 -0.25
C HIS A 194 -3.98 12.03 -0.13
N PHE A 195 -4.61 11.23 -0.99
CA PHE A 195 -4.33 9.80 -1.12
C PHE A 195 -3.62 9.54 -2.45
N GLY A 196 -2.55 8.76 -2.39
CA GLY A 196 -1.73 8.41 -3.53
C GLY A 196 -0.57 9.37 -3.77
N GLU A 197 0.11 9.15 -4.90
CA GLU A 197 1.21 9.97 -5.39
C GLU A 197 0.68 11.15 -6.21
N GLY A 198 1.29 12.33 -6.04
CA GLY A 198 0.99 13.55 -6.80
C GLY A 198 0.43 14.67 -5.93
N SER A 199 -0.18 15.66 -6.59
CA SER A 199 -0.74 16.86 -5.95
C SER A 199 0.26 17.58 -5.04
N TYR A 200 1.52 17.68 -5.47
CA TYR A 200 2.57 18.28 -4.64
C TYR A 200 2.36 19.79 -4.53
N ALA A 201 1.92 20.43 -5.62
CA ALA A 201 1.62 21.86 -5.63
C ALA A 201 0.49 22.20 -4.65
N GLU A 202 -0.59 21.43 -4.66
CA GLU A 202 -1.74 21.60 -3.77
C GLU A 202 -1.34 21.34 -2.31
N THR A 203 -0.56 20.30 -2.06
CA THR A 203 -0.07 19.96 -0.72
C THR A 203 0.83 21.06 -0.16
N GLU A 204 1.80 21.55 -0.95
CA GLU A 204 2.68 22.64 -0.53
C GLU A 204 1.91 23.95 -0.35
N ASN A 205 0.92 24.23 -1.20
CA ASN A 205 0.08 25.40 -1.05
C ASN A 205 -0.74 25.35 0.25
N ALA A 206 -1.28 24.18 0.63
CA ALA A 206 -1.95 24.00 1.91
C ALA A 206 -1.00 24.26 3.10
N ILE A 207 0.25 23.76 3.03
CA ILE A 207 1.28 24.04 4.04
C ILE A 207 1.52 25.55 4.14
N ARG A 208 1.76 26.24 3.02
CA ARG A 208 2.08 27.68 2.98
C ARG A 208 0.96 28.54 3.55
N ILE A 209 -0.30 28.28 3.19
CA ILE A 209 -1.47 28.98 3.73
C ILE A 209 -1.53 28.85 5.26
N LEU A 210 -1.34 27.64 5.80
CA LEU A 210 -1.43 27.42 7.25
C LEU A 210 -0.24 28.01 8.02
N LEU A 211 0.92 28.15 7.37
CA LEU A 211 2.07 28.84 7.95
C LEU A 211 1.87 30.36 7.99
N GLU A 212 1.27 30.94 6.95
CA GLU A 212 1.00 32.38 6.86
C GLU A 212 0.02 32.89 7.92
N ASP A 213 -1.04 32.14 8.20
CA ASP A 213 -2.16 32.61 9.03
C ASP A 213 -1.73 33.04 10.46
N TYR A 214 -0.52 32.71 10.92
CA TYR A 214 -0.16 32.86 12.33
C TYR A 214 1.32 33.24 12.64
N GLY A 215 2.00 34.04 11.80
CA GLY A 215 3.32 34.59 12.17
C GLY A 215 3.89 35.70 11.25
N PRO A 216 4.85 36.52 11.73
CA PRO A 216 5.48 37.58 10.93
C PRO A 216 6.52 37.05 9.92
N ASN A 217 6.79 35.74 9.92
CA ASN A 217 7.67 35.11 8.94
C ASN A 217 6.95 35.09 7.60
N LYS A 218 7.33 36.03 6.75
CA LYS A 218 6.84 36.10 5.38
C LYS A 218 7.30 34.82 4.67
N ILE A 219 6.36 33.89 4.44
CA ILE A 219 6.59 32.77 3.53
C ILE A 219 7.09 33.37 2.22
N ASP A 220 8.21 32.87 1.72
CA ASP A 220 8.78 33.36 0.47
C ASP A 220 7.94 32.85 -0.70
N TYR A 221 7.02 33.71 -1.15
CA TYR A 221 6.14 33.38 -2.26
C TYR A 221 6.82 33.38 -3.63
N ASP A 222 8.05 33.88 -3.71
CA ASP A 222 8.79 33.94 -4.98
C ASP A 222 9.32 32.56 -5.39
N ASN A 223 9.38 31.59 -4.46
CA ASN A 223 9.66 30.20 -4.78
C ASN A 223 8.44 29.56 -5.46
N PRO A 224 8.59 29.06 -6.70
CA PRO A 224 7.50 28.43 -7.41
C PRO A 224 7.04 27.17 -6.68
N LEU A 225 5.74 26.90 -6.74
CA LEU A 225 5.21 25.61 -6.31
C LEU A 225 5.81 24.49 -7.18
N PRO A 226 5.97 23.28 -6.61
CA PRO A 226 6.53 22.13 -7.32
C PRO A 226 5.60 21.75 -8.47
N VAL A 227 6.19 21.09 -9.46
CA VAL A 227 5.45 20.52 -10.58
C VAL A 227 5.43 19.01 -10.39
N ASP A 228 4.24 18.41 -10.52
CA ASP A 228 4.10 16.96 -10.48
C ASP A 228 4.98 16.27 -11.54
N GLN A 229 5.37 15.03 -11.22
CA GLN A 229 6.20 14.24 -12.12
C GLN A 229 5.57 14.14 -13.50
N LYS A 230 6.39 14.39 -14.52
CA LYS A 230 5.93 14.32 -15.90
C LYS A 230 5.74 12.86 -16.29
N VAL A 231 4.51 12.51 -16.65
CA VAL A 231 4.23 11.23 -17.30
C VAL A 231 4.91 11.19 -18.67
N ASP A 232 5.62 10.09 -18.93
CA ASP A 232 6.36 9.79 -20.14
C ASP A 232 5.54 10.04 -21.41
N LEU A 233 6.12 10.77 -22.36
CA LEU A 233 5.41 11.17 -23.57
C LEU A 233 4.96 9.97 -24.41
N SER A 234 5.75 8.90 -24.45
CA SER A 234 5.39 7.71 -25.23
C SER A 234 4.23 6.93 -24.61
N PHE A 235 4.02 7.01 -23.29
CA PHE A 235 2.79 6.54 -22.66
C PHE A 235 1.58 7.32 -23.14
N LYS A 236 1.64 8.67 -23.10
CA LYS A 236 0.52 9.54 -23.54
C LYS A 236 0.17 9.37 -25.02
N GLN A 237 1.16 9.07 -25.85
CA GLN A 237 1.00 8.88 -27.29
C GLN A 237 0.58 7.45 -27.68
N SER A 238 0.61 6.50 -26.75
CA SER A 238 0.29 5.10 -27.02
C SER A 238 -1.21 4.88 -27.20
N VAL A 239 -1.57 3.91 -28.04
CA VAL A 239 -2.98 3.52 -28.25
C VAL A 239 -3.47 2.68 -27.08
N LEU A 240 -4.51 3.17 -26.39
CA LEU A 240 -5.07 2.57 -25.18
C LEU A 240 -3.96 2.23 -24.17
N PRO A 241 -3.29 3.26 -23.63
CA PRO A 241 -2.18 3.05 -22.72
C PRO A 241 -2.73 2.55 -21.38
N LYS A 242 -2.06 1.55 -20.84
CA LYS A 242 -2.36 0.98 -19.51
C LYS A 242 -1.05 0.66 -18.81
N VAL A 243 -0.95 1.07 -17.56
CA VAL A 243 0.13 0.61 -16.68
C VAL A 243 -0.33 -0.65 -15.99
N THR A 244 0.53 -1.67 -15.95
CA THR A 244 0.27 -2.86 -15.15
C THR A 244 0.11 -2.45 -13.68
N PRO A 245 -0.96 -2.89 -12.99
CA PRO A 245 -1.13 -2.60 -11.57
C PRO A 245 -0.05 -3.32 -10.76
N GLU A 246 0.10 -2.95 -9.49
CA GLU A 246 0.94 -3.72 -8.57
C GLU A 246 0.44 -5.17 -8.49
N LEU A 247 1.38 -6.12 -8.61
CA LEU A 247 1.09 -7.55 -8.62
C LEU A 247 1.72 -8.19 -7.39
N TYR A 248 0.94 -8.98 -6.63
CA TYR A 248 1.39 -9.59 -5.39
C TYR A 248 1.55 -11.09 -5.50
N PHE A 249 2.62 -11.59 -4.89
CA PHE A 249 2.91 -13.02 -4.84
C PHE A 249 2.20 -13.72 -3.71
N GLY A 250 2.04 -13.08 -2.54
CA GLY A 250 1.51 -13.73 -1.34
C GLY A 250 0.10 -14.32 -1.46
N ARG A 251 -0.11 -15.46 -0.80
CA ARG A 251 -1.38 -16.19 -0.77
C ARG A 251 -2.52 -15.38 -0.16
N ARG A 252 -2.26 -14.62 0.91
CA ARG A 252 -3.29 -13.85 1.63
C ARG A 252 -4.08 -12.95 0.69
N ARG A 253 -3.37 -12.20 -0.16
CA ARG A 253 -3.97 -11.29 -1.15
C ARG A 253 -4.63 -12.07 -2.30
N ASN A 254 -3.93 -13.05 -2.87
CA ASN A 254 -4.46 -13.85 -3.99
C ASN A 254 -5.74 -14.62 -3.62
N ALA A 255 -5.74 -15.33 -2.50
CA ALA A 255 -6.91 -16.05 -2.00
C ALA A 255 -8.05 -15.10 -1.61
N GLY A 256 -7.74 -13.94 -1.01
CA GLY A 256 -8.74 -12.92 -0.69
C GLY A 256 -9.47 -12.38 -1.92
N ILE A 257 -8.74 -12.13 -3.02
CA ILE A 257 -9.33 -11.72 -4.31
C ILE A 257 -10.25 -12.81 -4.85
N LEU A 258 -9.80 -14.06 -4.84
CA LEU A 258 -10.58 -15.20 -5.33
C LEU A 258 -11.88 -15.38 -4.53
N LEU A 259 -11.80 -15.32 -3.20
CA LEU A 259 -12.96 -15.43 -2.30
C LEU A 259 -13.96 -14.27 -2.46
N SER A 260 -13.48 -13.12 -2.94
CA SER A 260 -14.32 -11.96 -3.24
C SER A 260 -14.88 -11.97 -4.67
N GLY A 261 -14.66 -13.04 -5.44
CA GLY A 261 -15.12 -13.19 -6.82
C GLY A 261 -14.27 -12.47 -7.87
N GLY A 262 -13.09 -11.97 -7.49
CA GLY A 262 -12.13 -11.35 -8.40
C GLY A 262 -11.17 -12.37 -9.04
N THR A 263 -10.36 -11.91 -9.99
CA THR A 263 -9.31 -12.72 -10.61
C THR A 263 -7.96 -12.45 -9.93
N PRO A 264 -7.35 -13.45 -9.26
CA PRO A 264 -6.08 -13.26 -8.55
C PRO A 264 -4.91 -12.94 -9.50
N TYR A 265 -3.78 -12.51 -8.95
CA TYR A 265 -2.57 -12.21 -9.72
C TYR A 265 -1.90 -13.49 -10.22
N ILE A 266 -1.94 -14.57 -9.44
CA ILE A 266 -1.48 -15.91 -9.83
C ILE A 266 -2.69 -16.79 -10.14
N VAL A 267 -2.75 -17.34 -11.35
CA VAL A 267 -3.91 -18.11 -11.85
C VAL A 267 -3.63 -19.60 -12.02
N GLN A 268 -2.42 -20.06 -11.73
CA GLN A 268 -2.07 -21.49 -11.73
C GLN A 268 -2.80 -22.18 -10.57
N GLU A 269 -3.60 -23.20 -10.86
CA GLU A 269 -4.46 -23.84 -9.85
C GLU A 269 -3.63 -24.51 -8.75
N GLU A 270 -2.46 -25.04 -9.13
CA GLU A 270 -1.53 -25.73 -8.24
C GLU A 270 -1.04 -24.81 -7.11
N TYR A 271 -0.96 -23.50 -7.37
CA TYR A 271 -0.57 -22.48 -6.37
C TYR A 271 -1.47 -22.49 -5.13
N TYR A 272 -2.73 -22.94 -5.28
CA TYR A 272 -3.72 -22.95 -4.21
C TYR A 272 -3.85 -24.32 -3.53
N LEU A 273 -3.04 -25.31 -3.93
CA LEU A 273 -3.01 -26.64 -3.34
C LEU A 273 -2.16 -26.66 -2.05
N ASP A 274 -1.96 -27.85 -1.48
CA ASP A 274 -1.25 -28.14 -0.22
C ASP A 274 -0.21 -27.09 0.18
N GLN A 275 -0.44 -26.43 1.31
CA GLN A 275 0.31 -25.25 1.75
C GLN A 275 1.47 -25.59 2.68
N GLU A 276 1.56 -26.84 3.12
CA GLU A 276 2.62 -27.27 4.04
C GLU A 276 3.88 -27.68 3.29
N GLN A 277 3.81 -27.89 1.97
CA GLN A 277 4.90 -28.36 1.14
C GLN A 277 5.12 -27.43 -0.07
N PRO A 278 6.35 -27.39 -0.60
CA PRO A 278 6.61 -26.76 -1.89
C PRO A 278 5.76 -27.37 -3.00
N VAL A 279 5.37 -26.53 -3.96
CA VAL A 279 4.54 -26.92 -5.10
C VAL A 279 5.34 -26.72 -6.39
N VAL A 280 5.29 -27.71 -7.28
CA VAL A 280 5.82 -27.60 -8.64
C VAL A 280 4.80 -26.91 -9.53
N LEU A 281 5.20 -25.78 -10.10
CA LEU A 281 4.41 -24.93 -10.97
C LEU A 281 5.00 -24.95 -12.38
N ILE A 282 4.14 -24.99 -13.39
CA ILE A 282 4.53 -24.98 -14.80
C ILE A 282 3.89 -23.76 -15.47
N VAL A 283 4.73 -22.95 -16.11
CA VAL A 283 4.26 -21.79 -16.86
C VAL A 283 3.50 -22.23 -18.12
N PRO A 284 2.36 -21.61 -18.47
CA PRO A 284 1.67 -21.90 -19.72
C PRO A 284 2.36 -21.26 -20.93
N ASP A 285 2.09 -21.78 -22.13
CA ASP A 285 2.63 -21.25 -23.40
C ASP A 285 2.23 -19.78 -23.67
N VAL A 286 1.10 -19.34 -23.10
CA VAL A 286 0.53 -18.00 -23.33
C VAL A 286 0.29 -17.29 -22.00
N LEU A 287 0.97 -16.16 -21.82
CA LEU A 287 0.84 -15.31 -20.64
C LEU A 287 -0.22 -14.23 -20.86
N SER A 288 -1.14 -14.12 -19.90
CA SER A 288 -2.06 -12.99 -19.82
C SER A 288 -1.38 -11.79 -19.16
N SER A 289 -1.72 -10.59 -19.60
CA SER A 289 -1.23 -9.35 -18.97
C SER A 289 -1.75 -9.23 -17.54
N ASP A 290 -0.99 -8.55 -16.69
CA ASP A 290 -1.33 -8.28 -15.29
C ASP A 290 -1.48 -9.56 -14.43
N LYS A 291 -0.69 -10.58 -14.76
CA LYS A 291 -0.58 -11.86 -14.04
C LYS A 291 0.87 -12.23 -13.75
N ILE A 292 1.06 -12.95 -12.66
CA ILE A 292 2.32 -13.59 -12.27
C ILE A 292 2.22 -15.07 -12.60
N TYR A 293 3.30 -15.60 -13.19
CA TYR A 293 3.47 -17.01 -13.47
C TYR A 293 4.76 -17.52 -12.85
N LEU A 294 4.71 -18.72 -12.31
CA LEU A 294 5.80 -19.40 -11.65
C LEU A 294 6.13 -20.67 -12.44
N ASN A 295 7.41 -20.89 -12.69
CA ASN A 295 7.94 -22.15 -13.20
C ASN A 295 8.96 -22.70 -12.21
N GLY A 296 8.86 -23.98 -11.86
CA GLY A 296 9.75 -24.61 -10.87
C GLY A 296 9.07 -24.97 -9.56
N GLU A 297 9.85 -25.22 -8.51
CA GLU A 297 9.36 -25.64 -7.20
C GLU A 297 9.40 -24.49 -6.18
N TRP A 298 8.23 -24.14 -5.64
CA TRP A 298 8.04 -22.92 -4.84
C TRP A 298 7.25 -23.20 -3.56
N GLN A 299 7.74 -22.68 -2.43
CA GLN A 299 7.00 -22.59 -1.18
C GLN A 299 6.09 -21.36 -1.24
N ILE A 300 4.80 -21.58 -1.05
CA ILE A 300 3.79 -20.52 -1.07
C ILE A 300 3.53 -20.04 0.36
N GLU A 301 3.72 -18.75 0.61
CA GLU A 301 3.56 -18.14 1.94
C GLU A 301 2.44 -17.08 1.93
N GLU A 302 2.11 -16.53 3.11
CA GLU A 302 1.04 -15.51 3.24
C GLU A 302 1.32 -14.25 2.40
N GLU A 303 2.57 -13.81 2.35
CA GLU A 303 2.96 -12.52 1.77
C GLU A 303 3.90 -12.63 0.57
N ASN A 304 4.50 -13.80 0.35
CA ASN A 304 5.51 -14.01 -0.68
C ASN A 304 5.46 -15.45 -1.24
N VAL A 305 6.31 -15.72 -2.22
CA VAL A 305 6.74 -17.08 -2.58
C VAL A 305 8.25 -17.20 -2.43
N THR A 306 8.71 -18.37 -1.99
CA THR A 306 10.12 -18.69 -1.78
C THR A 306 10.54 -19.83 -2.70
N HIS A 307 11.62 -19.67 -3.46
CA HIS A 307 12.18 -20.73 -4.30
C HIS A 307 12.71 -21.89 -3.43
N SER A 308 12.34 -23.13 -3.74
CA SER A 308 12.46 -24.26 -2.80
C SER A 308 13.50 -25.32 -3.16
N ARG A 309 14.26 -25.14 -4.25
CA ARG A 309 15.30 -26.10 -4.64
C ARG A 309 16.51 -25.41 -5.25
N ASP A 310 17.61 -26.16 -5.36
CA ASP A 310 18.73 -25.77 -6.19
C ASP A 310 18.51 -26.31 -7.61
N SER A 311 18.82 -25.52 -8.63
CA SER A 311 18.78 -25.92 -10.04
C SER A 311 20.13 -25.64 -10.70
N THR A 312 20.46 -26.35 -11.79
CA THR A 312 21.76 -26.21 -12.48
C THR A 312 21.65 -25.50 -13.82
N ASP A 313 20.44 -25.10 -14.24
CA ASP A 313 20.15 -24.64 -15.59
C ASP A 313 19.22 -23.40 -15.64
N SER A 314 19.03 -22.69 -14.52
CA SER A 314 18.15 -21.51 -14.42
C SER A 314 16.72 -21.77 -14.94
N SER A 315 16.26 -23.02 -14.85
CA SER A 315 14.94 -23.46 -15.33
C SER A 315 13.79 -22.97 -14.45
N ASP A 316 14.09 -22.53 -13.22
CA ASP A 316 13.11 -22.03 -12.27
C ASP A 316 13.08 -20.50 -12.32
N PHE A 317 11.89 -19.95 -12.57
CA PHE A 317 11.73 -18.52 -12.77
C PHE A 317 10.33 -18.03 -12.45
N VAL A 318 10.26 -16.72 -12.23
CA VAL A 318 9.01 -15.97 -12.25
C VAL A 318 8.89 -15.26 -13.59
N ALA A 319 7.69 -15.25 -14.18
CA ALA A 319 7.37 -14.50 -15.37
C ALA A 319 6.16 -13.57 -15.18
N ILE A 320 6.20 -12.41 -15.82
CA ILE A 320 5.05 -11.51 -15.96
C ILE A 320 4.94 -11.00 -17.39
N LYS A 321 3.71 -10.72 -17.82
CA LYS A 321 3.44 -9.89 -19.00
C LYS A 321 2.95 -8.52 -18.55
N TYR A 322 3.70 -7.47 -18.87
CA TYR A 322 3.53 -6.13 -18.31
C TYR A 322 3.54 -5.02 -19.35
N SER A 323 3.03 -3.87 -18.95
CA SER A 323 3.10 -2.62 -19.70
C SER A 323 3.52 -1.48 -18.77
N SER A 324 4.72 -0.95 -18.98
CA SER A 324 5.29 0.14 -18.17
C SER A 324 6.52 0.74 -18.86
N LYS A 325 7.08 1.80 -18.27
CA LYS A 325 8.43 2.27 -18.60
C LYS A 325 9.47 1.63 -17.66
N THR A 326 9.17 1.60 -16.36
CA THR A 326 10.03 0.99 -15.33
C THR A 326 9.34 -0.21 -14.67
N VAL A 327 10.15 -1.16 -14.19
CA VAL A 327 9.69 -2.31 -13.40
C VAL A 327 10.59 -2.46 -12.18
N ASN A 328 9.97 -2.57 -11.02
CA ASN A 328 10.63 -2.86 -9.76
C ASN A 328 10.05 -4.13 -9.12
N VAL A 329 10.82 -4.76 -8.25
CA VAL A 329 10.44 -6.01 -7.60
C VAL A 329 10.83 -5.96 -6.14
N VAL A 330 9.90 -6.27 -5.26
CA VAL A 330 10.17 -6.42 -3.82
C VAL A 330 10.60 -7.86 -3.57
N MET A 331 11.85 -8.03 -3.13
CA MET A 331 12.46 -9.34 -2.90
C MET A 331 13.25 -9.37 -1.60
N SER A 332 13.49 -10.57 -1.09
CA SER A 332 14.44 -10.84 -0.01
C SER A 332 15.07 -12.22 -0.19
N SER A 333 15.91 -12.62 0.75
CA SER A 333 16.44 -13.98 0.83
C SER A 333 16.10 -14.57 2.19
N SER A 334 15.66 -15.83 2.22
CA SER A 334 15.50 -16.61 3.46
C SER A 334 16.84 -17.18 3.96
N THR A 335 17.90 -17.02 3.17
CA THR A 335 19.26 -17.45 3.49
C THR A 335 20.19 -16.24 3.63
N PRO A 336 21.26 -16.33 4.45
CA PRO A 336 22.23 -15.24 4.58
C PRO A 336 23.16 -15.11 3.37
N THR A 337 23.09 -16.03 2.41
CA THR A 337 23.92 -16.01 1.20
C THR A 337 23.28 -15.17 0.11
N LEU A 338 24.13 -14.42 -0.60
CA LEU A 338 23.74 -13.61 -1.74
C LEU A 338 23.15 -14.52 -2.84
N GLN A 339 21.91 -14.27 -3.24
CA GLN A 339 21.22 -15.06 -4.27
C GLN A 339 21.26 -14.31 -5.60
N LYS A 340 21.61 -15.00 -6.68
CA LYS A 340 21.66 -14.41 -8.02
C LYS A 340 20.30 -14.59 -8.71
N ILE A 341 19.77 -13.51 -9.26
CA ILE A 341 18.56 -13.52 -10.08
C ILE A 341 18.91 -13.06 -11.49
N TRP A 342 18.76 -13.95 -12.47
CA TRP A 342 18.94 -13.63 -13.89
C TRP A 342 17.71 -12.93 -14.44
N VAL A 343 17.91 -11.92 -15.28
CA VAL A 343 16.84 -11.06 -15.77
C VAL A 343 16.81 -11.10 -17.28
N THR A 344 15.67 -11.42 -17.88
CA THR A 344 15.48 -11.28 -19.34
C THR A 344 14.17 -10.58 -19.66
N VAL A 345 14.12 -9.87 -20.79
CA VAL A 345 12.89 -9.31 -21.33
C VAL A 345 12.67 -9.83 -22.74
N ASN A 346 11.51 -10.41 -23.00
CA ASN A 346 11.16 -11.11 -24.24
C ASN A 346 12.17 -12.22 -24.64
N GLY A 347 12.84 -12.81 -23.63
CA GLY A 347 13.89 -13.81 -23.83
C GLY A 347 15.29 -13.24 -24.09
N ASP A 348 15.42 -11.92 -24.24
CA ASP A 348 16.71 -11.25 -24.44
C ASP A 348 17.29 -10.75 -23.11
N TRP A 349 18.60 -10.81 -22.96
CA TRP A 349 19.32 -10.16 -21.86
C TRP A 349 19.20 -8.64 -21.93
N LEU A 350 19.24 -7.99 -20.78
CA LEU A 350 19.23 -6.54 -20.68
C LEU A 350 20.57 -5.94 -21.13
N THR A 351 20.52 -4.66 -21.45
CA THR A 351 21.64 -3.84 -21.88
C THR A 351 21.67 -2.56 -21.03
N ASP A 352 22.71 -1.75 -21.16
CA ASP A 352 22.77 -0.43 -20.52
C ASP A 352 21.62 0.51 -20.93
N GLN A 353 20.90 0.20 -22.02
CA GLN A 353 19.76 1.01 -22.47
C GLN A 353 18.44 0.68 -21.78
N ASN A 354 18.32 -0.49 -21.14
CA ASN A 354 17.06 -0.94 -20.54
C ASN A 354 17.18 -1.55 -19.13
N LYS A 355 18.40 -1.77 -18.63
CA LYS A 355 18.63 -2.25 -17.27
C LYS A 355 18.25 -1.18 -16.23
N GLY A 356 17.64 -1.62 -15.14
CA GLY A 356 17.48 -0.78 -13.96
C GLY A 356 18.78 -0.64 -13.16
N ASP A 357 18.76 0.21 -12.15
CA ASP A 357 19.95 0.56 -11.38
C ASP A 357 20.57 -0.62 -10.62
N ASP A 358 19.75 -1.60 -10.20
CA ASP A 358 20.19 -2.74 -9.41
C ASP A 358 20.64 -3.94 -10.28
N VAL A 359 20.49 -3.83 -11.61
CA VAL A 359 20.90 -4.88 -12.55
C VAL A 359 22.33 -4.65 -13.04
N LEU A 360 23.11 -5.72 -12.97
CA LEU A 360 24.48 -5.85 -13.45
C LEU A 360 24.51 -6.65 -14.76
N LEU A 361 25.54 -6.43 -15.57
CA LEU A 361 25.80 -7.19 -16.80
C LEU A 361 27.12 -7.96 -16.62
N GLU A 362 27.09 -9.27 -16.88
CA GLU A 362 28.32 -10.07 -16.98
C GLU A 362 29.11 -9.69 -18.24
N SER A 363 30.40 -10.03 -18.27
CA SER A 363 31.24 -9.82 -19.45
C SER A 363 30.75 -10.58 -20.70
N THR A 364 30.00 -11.65 -20.48
CA THR A 364 29.38 -12.52 -21.49
C THR A 364 28.03 -11.97 -21.97
N GLY A 365 27.49 -10.94 -21.32
CA GLY A 365 26.28 -10.22 -21.72
C GLY A 365 25.02 -10.59 -20.93
N GLU A 366 25.07 -11.59 -20.05
CA GLU A 366 23.93 -11.94 -19.19
C GLU A 366 23.64 -10.84 -18.17
N SER A 367 22.37 -10.47 -18.04
CA SER A 367 21.91 -9.53 -17.02
C SER A 367 21.40 -10.24 -15.79
N TYR A 368 21.81 -9.76 -14.61
CA TYR A 368 21.44 -10.33 -13.33
C TYR A 368 21.41 -9.26 -12.23
N LEU A 369 20.81 -9.57 -11.10
CA LEU A 369 20.95 -8.79 -9.87
C LEU A 369 21.19 -9.72 -8.68
N TRP A 370 21.69 -9.15 -7.60
CA TRP A 370 21.93 -9.86 -6.35
C TRP A 370 20.87 -9.49 -5.32
N ILE A 371 20.38 -10.47 -4.56
CA ILE A 371 19.48 -10.25 -3.42
C ILE A 371 20.06 -10.84 -2.14
N ASP A 372 20.04 -10.06 -1.07
CA ASP A 372 20.47 -10.43 0.28
C ASP A 372 19.64 -9.80 1.39
N LYS A 373 18.97 -8.68 1.11
CA LYS A 373 18.12 -7.95 2.05
C LYS A 373 16.72 -7.72 1.50
N PRO A 374 15.71 -7.62 2.39
CA PRO A 374 14.38 -7.19 1.99
C PRO A 374 14.40 -5.72 1.56
N GLN A 375 14.12 -5.48 0.28
CA GLN A 375 13.96 -4.14 -0.30
C GLN A 375 13.26 -4.22 -1.66
N MET A 376 12.97 -3.05 -2.24
CA MET A 376 12.59 -2.93 -3.63
C MET A 376 13.84 -2.82 -4.51
N TYR A 377 13.92 -3.66 -5.54
CA TYR A 377 14.99 -3.65 -6.54
C TYR A 377 14.48 -3.05 -7.86
N LYS A 378 15.23 -2.12 -8.43
CA LYS A 378 14.97 -1.44 -9.71
C LYS A 378 15.52 -2.29 -10.86
N VAL A 379 14.63 -3.04 -11.51
CA VAL A 379 15.02 -4.10 -12.46
C VAL A 379 15.07 -3.61 -13.90
N ILE A 380 14.06 -2.85 -14.34
CA ILE A 380 13.93 -2.39 -15.73
C ILE A 380 13.76 -0.88 -15.79
N ASN A 381 14.42 -0.24 -16.75
CA ASN A 381 14.12 1.12 -17.18
C ASN A 381 14.25 1.22 -18.70
N HIS A 382 13.15 1.08 -19.44
CA HIS A 382 13.15 1.09 -20.91
C HIS A 382 13.50 2.43 -21.56
N GLY A 383 13.68 3.50 -20.77
CA GLY A 383 13.81 4.88 -21.24
C GLY A 383 12.51 5.48 -21.81
N LYS A 384 11.55 4.64 -22.22
CA LYS A 384 10.22 5.01 -22.71
C LYS A 384 9.20 3.92 -22.39
N TYR A 385 7.91 4.26 -22.36
CA TYR A 385 6.84 3.27 -22.18
C TYR A 385 6.90 2.14 -23.21
N LYS A 386 6.71 0.91 -22.72
CA LYS A 386 6.57 -0.30 -23.50
C LYS A 386 5.29 -1.01 -23.11
N LYS A 387 4.66 -1.64 -24.10
CA LYS A 387 3.39 -2.36 -23.93
C LYS A 387 3.59 -3.84 -24.22
N ASP A 388 2.96 -4.68 -23.40
CA ASP A 388 2.90 -6.14 -23.55
C ASP A 388 4.28 -6.83 -23.64
N MET A 389 5.23 -6.36 -22.82
CA MET A 389 6.54 -6.98 -22.66
C MET A 389 6.46 -8.19 -21.72
N THR A 390 7.33 -9.18 -21.89
CA THR A 390 7.47 -10.32 -20.97
C THR A 390 8.77 -10.19 -20.19
N LEU A 391 8.71 -10.17 -18.86
CA LEU A 391 9.88 -10.21 -17.98
C LEU A 391 10.00 -11.60 -17.37
N ASN A 392 11.21 -12.17 -17.37
CA ASN A 392 11.54 -13.37 -16.60
C ASN A 392 12.64 -13.07 -15.58
N LEU A 393 12.46 -13.58 -14.37
CA LEU A 393 13.42 -13.55 -13.27
C LEU A 393 13.74 -14.99 -12.88
N ALA A 394 14.87 -15.50 -13.37
CA ALA A 394 15.30 -16.87 -13.09
C ALA A 394 16.20 -16.93 -11.86
N THR A 395 16.11 -18.03 -11.12
CA THR A 395 16.93 -18.31 -9.93
C THR A 395 17.36 -19.77 -9.96
N ASP A 396 18.56 -20.04 -9.45
CA ASP A 396 19.15 -21.38 -9.41
C ASP A 396 19.40 -21.88 -7.98
N SER A 397 19.09 -21.04 -6.99
CA SER A 397 19.49 -21.24 -5.61
C SER A 397 18.27 -21.13 -4.70
N MET A 398 18.17 -22.04 -3.73
CA MET A 398 17.08 -22.04 -2.78
C MET A 398 17.07 -20.77 -1.92
N GLY A 399 15.86 -20.26 -1.63
CA GLY A 399 15.63 -19.22 -0.64
C GLY A 399 15.44 -17.81 -1.19
N SER A 400 15.45 -17.63 -2.50
CA SER A 400 15.02 -16.36 -3.12
C SER A 400 13.53 -16.13 -2.86
N GLN A 401 13.16 -14.98 -2.29
CA GLN A 401 11.78 -14.66 -1.92
C GLN A 401 11.25 -13.47 -2.75
N PHE A 402 10.02 -13.58 -3.26
CA PHE A 402 9.38 -12.57 -4.09
C PHE A 402 8.04 -12.13 -3.49
N TYR A 403 7.83 -10.81 -3.34
CA TYR A 403 6.67 -10.24 -2.64
C TYR A 403 5.71 -9.49 -3.56
N ALA A 404 6.25 -8.59 -4.40
CA ALA A 404 5.44 -7.79 -5.33
C ALA A 404 6.24 -7.29 -6.54
N PHE A 405 5.53 -7.02 -7.63
CA PHE A 405 6.00 -6.22 -8.76
C PHE A 405 5.33 -4.85 -8.74
N THR A 406 6.10 -3.79 -8.94
CA THR A 406 5.60 -2.41 -9.09
C THR A 406 6.12 -1.76 -10.37
N PHE A 407 5.44 -0.72 -10.82
CA PHE A 407 5.63 -0.18 -12.17
C PHE A 407 5.61 1.35 -12.17
N GLY A 408 6.25 1.96 -13.17
CA GLY A 408 6.26 3.40 -13.37
C GLY A 408 6.14 3.80 -14.84
N VAL A 409 5.62 5.02 -15.06
CA VAL A 409 5.50 5.66 -16.38
C VAL A 409 5.89 7.13 -16.36
N TYR A 410 6.73 7.54 -15.42
CA TYR A 410 7.22 8.91 -15.30
C TYR A 410 8.52 9.11 -16.08
N GLU A 411 8.85 10.36 -16.40
CA GLU A 411 10.10 10.74 -17.06
C GLU A 411 11.31 10.38 -16.19
N GLU A 412 11.18 10.52 -14.87
CA GLU A 412 12.21 10.31 -13.86
C GLU A 412 11.69 9.41 -12.72
N GLY A 413 12.63 8.88 -11.92
CA GLY A 413 12.33 8.02 -10.79
C GLY A 413 12.15 6.53 -11.14
N PRO A 414 12.07 5.68 -10.09
CA PRO A 414 11.90 4.23 -10.23
C PRO A 414 10.50 3.82 -10.69
#